data_AF-A0A354Q724-F1
#
_entry.id   AF-A0A354Q724-F1
#
_cell.length_a   1.000
_cell.length_b   1.000
_cell.length_c   1.000
_cell.angle_alpha   90.00
_cell.angle_beta   90.00
_cell.angle_gamma   90.00
#
_symmetry.space_group_name_H-M   'P 1'
#
loop_
_entity.id
_entity.type
_entity.pdbx_description
1 polymer ?
#
loop_
_entity_poly.entity_id
_entity_poly.type
_entity_poly.pdbx_seq_one_letter_code
_entity_poly.pdbx_strand_id
1 'polypeptide(L)' 'YFKHYKKLVYLAQSENQELQTQAYEIAGRLGLVYEKRFTGYGELEHSLATLAAT' A
#
# COMPACT_ATOMS: atom_id res chain seq x y z
N TYR A 1 -16.62 2.45 -11.98
CA TYR A 1 -17.65 1.39 -11.87
C TYR A 1 -16.98 0.18 -11.22
N PHE A 2 -17.38 -0.19 -9.99
CA PHE A 2 -16.77 -1.26 -9.19
C PHE A 2 -17.83 -2.21 -8.60
N LYS A 3 -18.95 -2.38 -9.30
CA LYS A 3 -20.19 -3.03 -8.81
C LYS A 3 -20.02 -4.43 -8.19
N HIS A 4 -18.97 -5.17 -8.53
CA HIS A 4 -18.67 -6.51 -7.98
C HIS A 4 -17.47 -6.54 -7.02
N TYR A 5 -16.75 -5.43 -6.87
CA TYR A 5 -15.63 -5.33 -5.94
C TYR A 5 -16.17 -5.00 -4.55
N LYS A 6 -15.49 -5.53 -3.54
CA LYS A 6 -15.87 -5.33 -2.13
C LYS A 6 -14.81 -4.56 -1.35
N LYS A 7 -13.58 -4.52 -1.85
CA LYS A 7 -12.42 -3.97 -1.14
C LYS A 7 -11.52 -3.18 -2.07
N LEU A 8 -10.93 -2.13 -1.52
CA LEU A 8 -9.73 -1.47 -2.03
C LEU A 8 -8.56 -1.93 -1.17
N VAL A 9 -7.58 -2.59 -1.79
CA VAL A 9 -6.36 -3.03 -1.09
C VAL A 9 -5.23 -2.06 -1.41
N TYR A 10 -4.74 -1.35 -0.40
CA TYR A 10 -3.56 -0.49 -0.51
C TYR A 10 -2.30 -1.29 -0.16
N LEU A 11 -1.43 -1.49 -1.15
CA LEU A 11 -0.13 -2.16 -1.00
C LEU A 11 0.92 -1.14 -0.57
N ALA A 12 1.25 -1.11 0.71
CA ALA A 12 2.18 -0.14 1.30
C ALA A 12 3.62 -0.69 1.29
N GLN A 13 4.54 0.05 0.67
CA GLN A 13 6.00 -0.21 0.76
C GLN A 13 6.64 0.52 1.95
N SER A 14 6.03 1.61 2.40
CA SER A 14 6.47 2.43 3.52
C SER A 14 5.28 2.97 4.32
N GLU A 15 5.54 3.40 5.55
CA GLU A 15 4.53 4.03 6.42
C GLU A 15 4.38 5.53 6.08
N ASN A 16 3.77 5.81 4.92
CA ASN A 16 3.42 7.17 4.53
C ASN A 16 1.96 7.49 4.90
N GLN A 17 1.76 8.43 5.83
CA GLN A 17 0.43 8.78 6.36
C GLN A 17 -0.46 9.52 5.34
N GLU A 18 0.13 10.35 4.48
CA GLU A 18 -0.62 11.08 3.45
C GLU A 18 -1.19 10.11 2.42
N LEU A 19 -0.39 9.15 1.96
CA LEU A 19 -0.84 8.12 1.01
C LEU A 19 -1.91 7.20 1.62
N GLN A 20 -1.77 6.83 2.90
CA GLN A 20 -2.79 6.05 3.62
C GLN A 20 -4.12 6.81 3.71
N THR A 21 -4.07 8.12 3.97
CA THR A 21 -5.26 8.98 4.05
C THR A 21 -5.95 9.08 2.69
N GLN A 22 -5.19 9.31 1.62
CA GLN A 22 -5.73 9.35 0.26
C GLN A 22 -6.38 8.02 -0.14
N ALA A 23 -5.74 6.89 0.14
CA ALA A 23 -6.28 5.57 -0.18
C ALA A 23 -7.60 5.29 0.59
N TYR A 24 -7.68 5.71 1.85
CA TYR A 24 -8.90 5.60 2.65
C TYR A 24 -10.04 6.46 2.06
N GLU A 25 -9.78 7.72 1.70
CA GLU A 25 -10.78 8.58 1.07
C GLU A 25 -11.27 8.02 -0.26
N ILE A 26 -10.37 7.48 -1.09
CA ILE A 26 -10.72 6.87 -2.37
C ILE A 26 -11.60 5.64 -2.13
N ALA A 27 -11.28 4.79 -1.14
CA ALA A 27 -12.12 3.66 -0.78
C ALA A 27 -13.55 4.10 -0.41
N GLY A 28 -13.68 5.20 0.35
CA GLY A 28 -14.96 5.83 0.65
C GLY A 28 -15.72 6.32 -0.58
N ARG A 29 -15.05 7.03 -1.50
CA ARG A 29 -15.65 7.50 -2.77
C ARG A 29 -16.13 6.36 -3.65
N LEU A 30 -15.47 5.19 -3.58
CA LEU A 30 -15.82 4.01 -4.36
C LEU A 30 -16.83 3.09 -3.65
N GLY A 31 -17.15 3.34 -2.38
CA GLY A 31 -18.01 2.48 -1.57
C GLY A 31 -17.38 1.10 -1.28
N LEU A 32 -16.05 1.03 -1.19
CA LEU A 32 -15.30 -0.21 -0.98
C LEU A 32 -14.69 -0.22 0.43
N VAL A 33 -14.54 -1.42 1.01
CA VAL A 33 -13.83 -1.59 2.29
C VAL A 33 -12.33 -1.33 2.07
N TYR A 34 -11.75 -0.45 2.88
CA TYR A 34 -10.32 -0.20 2.88
C TYR A 34 -9.55 -1.33 3.56
N GLU A 35 -8.53 -1.87 2.91
CA GLU A 35 -7.59 -2.85 3.47
C GLU A 35 -6.16 -2.38 3.20
N LYS A 36 -5.36 -2.16 4.25
CA LYS A 36 -3.92 -1.91 4.12
C LYS A 36 -3.18 -3.24 4.18
N ARG A 37 -2.28 -3.46 3.22
CA ARG A 37 -1.32 -4.58 3.24
C ARG A 37 0.08 -4.02 3.09
N PHE A 38 0.86 -4.11 4.16
CA PHE A 38 2.27 -3.76 4.10
C PHE A 38 3.03 -4.86 3.37
N THR A 39 3.73 -4.50 2.30
CA THR A 39 4.54 -5.41 1.48
C THR A 39 6.04 -5.15 1.64
N GLY A 40 6.41 -3.95 2.12
CA GLY A 40 7.81 -3.51 2.11
C GLY A 40 8.39 -3.47 0.69
N TYR A 41 9.72 -3.53 0.58
CA TYR A 41 10.43 -3.57 -0.70
C TYR A 41 10.86 -5.00 -1.11
N GLY A 42 10.66 -5.99 -0.25
CA GLY A 42 11.09 -7.37 -0.49
C GLY A 42 12.62 -7.46 -0.71
N GLU A 43 13.04 -8.20 -1.73
CA GLU A 43 14.45 -8.43 -2.07
C GLU A 43 15.26 -7.16 -2.37
N LEU A 44 14.59 -6.06 -2.75
CA LEU A 44 15.27 -4.79 -3.00
C LEU A 44 15.86 -4.20 -1.71
N GLU A 45 15.18 -4.32 -0.59
CA GLU A 45 15.70 -3.87 0.71
C GLU A 45 16.98 -4.63 1.08
N HIS A 46 16.95 -5.95 0.89
CA HIS A 46 18.10 -6.81 1.16
C HIS A 46 19.29 -6.50 0.24
N SER A 47 19.01 -6.26 -1.05
CA SER A 47 20.02 -5.90 -2.04
C SER A 47 20.69 -4.57 -1.71
N LEU A 48 19.90 -3.57 -1.30
CA LEU A 48 20.41 -2.25 -0.90
C LEU A 48 21.20 -2.30 0.41
N ALA A 49 20.73 -3.07 1.40
CA ALA A 49 21.47 -3.28 2.65
C ALA A 49 22.83 -3.96 2.39
N THR A 50 22.85 -4.94 1.49
CA THR A 50 24.09 -5.62 1.08
C THR A 50 25.04 -4.66 0.37
N LEU A 51 24.54 -3.86 -0.57
CA LEU A 51 25.35 -2.86 -1.28
C LEU A 51 25.92 -1.80 -0.34
N ALA A 52 25.13 -1.33 0.63
CA ALA A 52 25.56 -0.31 1.60
C ALA A 52 26.58 -0.82 2.63
N ALA A 53 26.70 -2.15 2.79
CA ALA A 53 27.68 -2.79 3.68
C ALA A 53 29.06 -3.01 3.03
N THR A 54 29.20 -2.67 1.75
CA THR A 54 30.47 -2.69 0.98
C THR A 54 31.10 -1.31 0.91
#